data_AF-A0A957BWU1-F1
#
_entry.id   AF-A0A957BWU1-F1
#
_cell.length_a   1.000
_cell.length_b   1.000
_cell.length_c   1.000
_cell.angle_alpha   90.00
_cell.angle_beta   90.00
_cell.angle_gamma   90.00
#
_symmetry.space_group_name_H-M   'P 1'
#
loop_
_entity.id
_entity.type
_entity.pdbx_description
1 polymer ?
#
loop_
_entity_poly.entity_id
_entity_poly.type
_entity_poly.pdbx_seq_one_letter_code
_entity_poly.pdbx_strand_id
1 'polypeptide(L)'
;AYHNAIVFERYGFSYVRGFREMQRIHQEFQPGGELHERLDPDNPFRLPEAWRTIRGRSWAIHDGILGHPFTGFQMYKRIGQHAGVSTFPDGTW
;
A
#
# COMPACT_ATOMS: atom_id res chain seq x y z
N ALA A 1 5.89 -5.30 4.93
CA ALA A 1 6.41 -5.07 3.57
C ALA A 1 5.76 -3.86 2.89
N TYR A 2 4.43 -3.74 2.85
CA TYR A 2 3.72 -2.60 2.23
C TYR A 2 4.17 -1.22 2.74
N HIS A 3 4.20 -0.98 4.07
CA HIS A 3 4.65 0.30 4.61
C HIS A 3 6.07 0.71 4.17
N ASN A 4 6.98 -0.24 3.96
CA ASN A 4 8.34 0.08 3.49
C ASN A 4 8.32 0.72 2.09
N ALA A 5 7.44 0.24 1.21
CA ALA A 5 7.28 0.83 -0.12
C ALA A 5 6.82 2.30 -0.02
N ILE A 6 5.83 2.59 0.83
CA ILE A 6 5.36 3.97 1.07
C ILE A 6 6.45 4.84 1.72
N VAL A 7 7.21 4.30 2.67
CA VAL A 7 8.35 5.01 3.28
C VAL A 7 9.43 5.33 2.22
N PHE A 8 9.76 4.38 1.35
CA PHE A 8 10.74 4.59 0.29
C PHE A 8 10.27 5.61 -0.75
N GLU A 9 8.99 5.61 -1.13
CA GLU A 9 8.40 6.67 -1.95
C GLU A 9 8.63 8.06 -1.34
N ARG A 10 8.35 8.22 -0.04
CA ARG A 10 8.58 9.47 0.71
C ARG A 10 10.05 9.88 0.78
N TYR A 11 10.98 8.92 0.71
CA TYR A 11 12.42 9.18 0.61
C TYR A 11 12.92 9.39 -0.82
N GLY A 12 12.02 9.44 -1.81
CA GLY A 12 12.34 9.73 -3.20
C GLY A 12 12.78 8.53 -4.02
N PHE A 13 12.51 7.30 -3.57
CA PHE A 13 12.74 6.11 -4.38
C PHE A 13 11.69 6.00 -5.49
N SER A 14 12.07 5.34 -6.58
CA SER A 14 11.16 4.91 -7.64
C SER A 14 11.13 3.38 -7.72
N TYR A 15 10.27 2.85 -8.58
CA TYR A 15 10.07 1.41 -8.73
C TYR A 15 10.81 0.88 -9.94
N VAL A 16 11.56 -0.21 -9.74
CA VAL A 16 11.92 -1.13 -10.85
C VAL A 16 10.72 -2.04 -11.14
N ARG A 17 10.07 -2.54 -10.08
CA ARG A 17 8.92 -3.45 -10.16
C ARG A 17 7.97 -3.19 -8.99
N GLY A 18 6.67 -3.24 -9.27
CA GLY A 18 5.61 -3.14 -8.26
C GLY A 18 4.78 -1.86 -8.32
N PHE A 19 5.15 -0.86 -9.14
CA PHE A 19 4.42 0.41 -9.22
C PHE A 19 2.93 0.23 -9.55
N ARG A 20 2.60 -0.52 -10.60
CA ARG A 20 1.21 -0.79 -11.00
C ARG A 20 0.41 -1.51 -9.91
N GLU A 21 1.06 -2.42 -9.18
CA GLU A 21 0.43 -3.15 -8.08
C GLU A 21 0.13 -2.21 -6.91
N MET A 22 1.03 -1.29 -6.56
CA MET A 22 0.77 -0.28 -5.54
C MET A 22 -0.38 0.65 -5.93
N GLN A 23 -0.47 1.05 -7.20
CA GLN A 23 -1.58 1.84 -7.72
C GLN A 23 -2.91 1.07 -7.65
N ARG A 24 -2.90 -0.22 -8.04
CA ARG A 24 -4.06 -1.10 -7.94
C ARG A 24 -4.52 -1.25 -6.49
N ILE A 25 -3.60 -1.58 -5.58
CA ILE A 25 -3.90 -1.66 -4.14
C ILE A 25 -4.53 -0.35 -3.67
N HIS A 26 -4.01 0.80 -4.10
CA HIS A 26 -4.60 2.07 -3.74
C HIS A 26 -6.03 2.25 -4.24
N GLN A 27 -6.29 1.92 -5.50
CA GLN A 27 -7.62 1.98 -6.12
C GLN A 27 -8.61 1.04 -5.43
N GLU A 28 -8.23 -0.21 -5.19
CA GLU A 28 -9.11 -1.21 -4.59
C GLU A 28 -9.42 -0.94 -3.11
N PHE A 29 -8.57 -0.21 -2.41
CA PHE A 29 -8.86 0.25 -1.05
C PHE A 29 -9.75 1.52 -1.01
N GLN A 30 -10.10 2.13 -2.14
CA GLN A 30 -11.09 3.22 -2.15
C GLN A 30 -12.51 2.67 -1.98
N PRO A 31 -13.46 3.48 -1.49
CA PRO A 31 -14.87 3.09 -1.43
C PRO A 31 -15.38 2.58 -2.80
N GLY A 32 -15.99 1.38 -2.80
CA GLY A 32 -16.43 0.68 -4.01
C GLY A 32 -15.37 -0.20 -4.68
N GLY A 33 -14.16 -0.29 -4.13
CA GLY A 33 -13.13 -1.24 -4.55
C GLY A 33 -13.21 -2.57 -3.80
N GLU A 34 -12.68 -3.64 -4.40
CA GLU A 34 -12.79 -5.01 -3.88
C GLU A 34 -12.11 -5.16 -2.52
N LEU A 35 -10.95 -4.52 -2.30
CA LEU A 35 -10.25 -4.60 -1.03
C LEU A 35 -10.96 -3.81 0.08
N HIS A 36 -11.63 -2.71 -0.27
CA HIS A 36 -12.44 -1.95 0.68
C HIS A 36 -13.69 -2.73 1.11
N GLU A 37 -14.36 -3.43 0.18
CA GLU A 37 -15.51 -4.28 0.49
C GLU A 37 -15.16 -5.49 1.36
N ARG A 38 -13.91 -5.96 1.27
CA ARG A 38 -13.37 -7.06 2.11
C ARG A 38 -12.95 -6.63 3.52
N LEU A 39 -13.10 -5.34 3.87
CA LEU A 39 -12.89 -4.89 5.24
C LEU A 39 -14.05 -5.33 6.13
N ASP A 40 -13.72 -5.76 7.33
CA ASP A 40 -14.61 -6.47 8.23
C ASP A 40 -14.44 -5.96 9.68
N PRO A 41 -15.51 -5.47 10.34
CA PRO A 41 -15.46 -5.03 11.73
C PRO A 41 -15.11 -6.14 12.73
N ASP A 42 -15.35 -7.41 12.40
CA ASP A 42 -15.09 -8.55 13.29
C ASP A 42 -13.63 -9.04 13.19
N ASN A 43 -12.86 -8.57 12.19
CA ASN A 43 -11.45 -8.90 12.03
C ASN A 43 -10.55 -7.70 12.44
N PRO A 44 -9.76 -7.81 13.53
CA PRO A 44 -8.93 -6.70 14.02
C PRO A 44 -7.83 -6.25 13.04
N PHE A 45 -7.47 -7.08 12.05
CA PHE A 45 -6.50 -6.74 11.02
C PHE A 45 -7.15 -6.12 9.76
N ARG A 46 -8.48 -6.16 9.64
CA ARG A 46 -9.24 -5.66 8.49
C ARG A 46 -10.36 -4.70 8.88
N LEU A 47 -10.21 -4.00 10.00
CA LEU A 47 -11.22 -3.04 10.45
C LEU A 47 -11.64 -2.07 9.32
N PRO A 48 -12.91 -1.63 9.26
CA PRO A 48 -13.43 -0.77 8.19
C PRO A 48 -12.62 0.51 7.93
N GLU A 49 -11.85 1.00 8.91
CA GLU A 49 -11.05 2.22 8.76
C GLU A 49 -9.62 1.96 8.29
N ALA A 50 -9.23 0.69 8.12
CA ALA A 50 -7.89 0.30 7.74
C ALA A 50 -7.45 0.86 6.38
N TRP A 51 -8.38 1.17 5.48
CA TRP A 51 -8.06 1.78 4.18
C TRP A 51 -7.50 3.19 4.28
N ARG A 52 -7.70 3.91 5.39
CA ARG A 52 -7.24 5.30 5.55
C ARG A 52 -5.78 5.41 6.02
N THR A 53 -5.24 4.35 6.62
CA THR A 53 -3.93 4.41 7.28
C THR A 53 -2.93 3.43 6.66
N ILE A 54 -1.64 3.79 6.69
CA ILE A 54 -0.53 2.94 6.23
C ILE A 54 -0.47 1.68 7.09
N ARG A 55 -0.63 1.84 8.42
CA ARG A 55 -0.63 0.69 9.34
C ARG A 55 -1.82 -0.23 9.11
N GLY A 56 -3.01 0.32 8.89
CA GLY A 56 -4.23 -0.45 8.59
C GLY A 56 -4.07 -1.30 7.33
N ARG A 57 -3.73 -0.66 6.19
CA ARG A 57 -3.46 -1.39 4.94
C ARG A 57 -2.36 -2.44 5.09
N SER A 58 -1.30 -2.12 5.84
CA SER A 58 -0.21 -3.07 6.09
C SER A 58 -0.68 -4.32 6.82
N TRP A 59 -1.54 -4.17 7.83
CA TRP A 59 -2.12 -5.31 8.56
C TRP A 59 -3.08 -6.11 7.70
N ALA A 60 -3.99 -5.45 6.97
CA ALA A 60 -4.92 -6.14 6.09
C ALA A 60 -4.19 -6.95 5.00
N ILE A 61 -3.13 -6.40 4.42
CA ILE A 61 -2.26 -7.08 3.45
C ILE A 61 -1.53 -8.26 4.10
N HIS A 62 -1.02 -8.09 5.32
CA HIS A 62 -0.36 -9.18 6.05
C HIS A 62 -1.34 -10.31 6.43
N ASP A 63 -2.60 -9.96 6.72
CA ASP A 63 -3.69 -10.89 6.98
C ASP A 63 -4.20 -11.60 5.69
N GLY A 64 -3.66 -11.22 4.52
CA GLY A 64 -3.94 -11.90 3.26
C GLY A 64 -5.13 -11.36 2.47
N ILE A 65 -5.56 -10.12 2.72
CA ILE A 65 -6.71 -9.51 2.01
C ILE A 65 -6.53 -9.48 0.47
N LEU A 66 -5.27 -9.45 -0.01
CA LEU A 66 -4.93 -9.48 -1.43
C LEU A 66 -5.23 -10.83 -2.11
N GLY A 67 -5.38 -11.92 -1.34
CA GLY A 67 -5.50 -13.28 -1.87
C GLY A 67 -4.21 -13.87 -2.43
N HIS A 68 -3.10 -13.11 -2.40
CA HIS A 68 -1.76 -13.59 -2.75
C HIS A 68 -0.69 -12.90 -1.89
N PRO A 69 0.53 -13.47 -1.81
CA PRO A 69 1.63 -12.84 -1.08
C PRO A 69 2.02 -11.48 -1.66
N PHE A 70 2.21 -10.49 -0.79
CA PHE A 70 2.81 -9.20 -1.17
C PHE A 70 4.34 -9.35 -1.30
N THR A 71 4.81 -9.75 -2.48
CA THR A 71 6.23 -10.05 -2.74
C THR A 71 6.68 -9.53 -4.11
N GLY A 72 8.01 -9.53 -4.37
CA GLY A 72 8.56 -9.15 -5.68
C GLY A 72 8.68 -7.64 -5.95
N PHE A 73 8.54 -6.79 -4.92
CA PHE A 73 8.74 -5.35 -5.02
C PHE A 73 10.23 -5.02 -5.07
N GLN A 74 10.63 -4.20 -6.04
CA GLN A 74 12.00 -3.72 -6.19
C GLN A 74 11.98 -2.22 -6.45
N MET A 75 12.73 -1.48 -5.63
CA MET A 75 12.81 -0.02 -5.69
C MET A 75 14.26 0.41 -5.80
N TYR A 76 14.49 1.59 -6.39
CA TYR A 76 15.81 2.18 -6.54
C TYR A 76 15.78 3.66 -6.16
N LYS A 77 16.93 4.19 -5.72
CA LYS A 77 17.12 5.61 -5.47
C LYS A 77 18.19 6.16 -6.40
N ARG A 78 17.85 7.21 -7.15
CA ARG A 78 18.83 8.00 -7.90
C ARG A 78 19.43 9.04 -6.97
N ILE A 79 20.75 9.04 -6.84
CA ILE A 79 21.44 10.02 -5.99
C ILE A 79 21.25 11.42 -6.59
N GLY A 80 20.89 12.40 -5.76
CA GLY A 80 20.63 13.78 -6.19
C GLY A 80 19.27 14.02 -6.87
N GLN A 81 18.43 12.99 -7.05
CA GLN A 81 17.10 13.13 -7.65
C GLN A 81 16.01 12.51 -6.76
N HIS A 82 14.97 13.29 -6.46
CA HIS A 82 13.76 12.79 -5.80
C HIS A 82 12.75 12.32 -6.86
N ALA A 83 12.33 11.06 -6.81
CA ALA A 83 11.47 10.49 -7.85
C ALA A 83 10.04 11.06 -7.88
N GLY A 84 9.54 11.62 -6.76
CA GLY A 84 8.20 12.22 -6.68
C GLY A 84 7.06 11.21 -6.78
N VAL A 85 7.33 9.91 -6.63
CA VAL A 85 6.30 8.87 -6.63
C VAL A 85 5.51 8.93 -5.32
N SER A 86 4.19 8.86 -5.41
CA SER A 86 3.27 8.71 -4.29
C SER A 86 2.11 7.84 -4.71
N THR A 87 2.05 6.62 -4.21
CA THR A 87 0.97 5.66 -4.52
C THR A 87 -0.11 5.63 -3.44
N PHE A 88 0.10 6.32 -2.31
CA PHE A 88 -0.91 6.54 -1.29
C PHE A 88 -0.84 8.01 -0.79
N PRO A 89 -1.36 8.97 -1.59
CA PRO A 89 -1.17 10.40 -1.33
C PRO A 89 -1.74 10.88 0.01
N ASP A 90 -2.95 10.43 0.37
CA ASP A 90 -3.64 10.86 1.60
C ASP A 90 -3.42 9.91 2.78
N GLY A 91 -2.43 9.02 2.67
CA GLY A 91 -2.17 7.99 3.68
C GLY A 91 -1.62 8.55 4.97
N THR A 92 -2.42 8.50 6.03
CA THR A 92 -1.98 8.76 7.40
C THR A 92 -1.29 7.52 7.98
N TRP A 93 -0.52 7.68 9.06
CA TRP A 93 0.22 6.57 9.66
C TRP A 93 -0.69 5.59 10.39
#